data_AF-K1STR8-F1
#
_entry.id   AF-K1STR8-F1
#
_cell.length_a   1.000
_cell.length_b   1.000
_cell.length_c   1.000
_cell.angle_alpha   90.00
_cell.angle_beta   90.00
_cell.angle_gamma   90.00
#
_symmetry.space_group_name_H-M   'P 1'
#
loop_
_entity.id
_entity.type
_entity.pdbx_description
1 polymer ?
#
loop_
_entity_poly.entity_id
_entity_poly.type
_entity_poly.pdbx_seq_one_letter_code
_entity_poly.pdbx_strand_id
1 'polypeptide(L)' 'MSCVGGDCTEQYAKGANEALRLAKENDVALCIMKEDSPSCGSTHIYDGTFTDTIIEGQGLAVEYL' A
#
# COMPACT_ATOMS: atom_id res chain seq x y z
N MET A 1 4.64 -6.02 -8.57
CA MET A 1 4.54 -7.08 -9.60
C MET A 1 3.33 -7.95 -9.27
N SER A 2 2.57 -8.44 -10.24
CA SER A 2 1.54 -9.47 -10.05
C SER A 2 2.17 -10.87 -10.02
N CYS A 3 1.42 -11.88 -9.56
CA CYS A 3 1.88 -13.27 -9.52
C CYS A 3 2.21 -13.87 -10.90
N VAL A 4 1.82 -13.19 -11.99
CA VAL A 4 2.14 -13.54 -13.38
C VAL A 4 3.22 -12.62 -13.99
N GLY A 5 3.88 -11.79 -13.17
CA GLY A 5 4.97 -10.92 -13.62
C GLY A 5 4.52 -9.59 -14.25
N GLY A 6 3.26 -9.21 -14.10
CA GLY A 6 2.75 -7.92 -14.59
C GLY A 6 3.16 -6.77 -13.67
N ASP A 7 3.61 -5.66 -14.25
CA ASP A 7 3.79 -4.43 -13.47
C ASP A 7 2.41 -3.86 -13.09
N CYS A 8 2.22 -3.58 -11.82
CA CYS A 8 0.98 -3.01 -11.28
C CYS A 8 1.22 -1.67 -10.57
N THR A 9 2.41 -1.09 -10.70
CA THR A 9 2.84 0.10 -9.96
C THR A 9 1.89 1.28 -10.18
N GLU A 10 1.42 1.48 -11.41
CA GLU A 10 0.52 2.59 -11.75
C GLU A 10 -0.85 2.46 -11.05
N GLN A 11 -1.39 1.25 -10.96
CA GLN A 11 -2.68 0.98 -10.33
C GLN A 11 -2.60 1.20 -8.81
N TYR A 12 -1.51 0.76 -8.18
CA TYR A 12 -1.26 1.02 -6.76
C TYR A 12 -1.10 2.52 -6.49
N ALA A 13 -0.33 3.23 -7.31
CA ALA A 13 -0.14 4.67 -7.18
C ALA A 13 -1.45 5.46 -7.36
N LYS A 14 -2.31 5.06 -8.30
CA LYS A 14 -3.64 5.66 -8.48
C LYS A 14 -4.52 5.45 -7.24
N GLY A 15 -4.55 4.22 -6.70
CA GLY A 15 -5.30 3.91 -5.48
C GLY A 15 -4.82 4.71 -4.26
N ALA A 16 -3.51 4.81 -4.06
CA ALA A 16 -2.91 5.59 -2.98
C ALA A 16 -3.25 7.09 -3.07
N ASN A 17 -3.17 7.68 -4.27
CA ASN A 17 -3.56 9.08 -4.49
C ASN A 17 -5.04 9.33 -4.19
N GLU A 18 -5.92 8.40 -4.58
CA GLU A 18 -7.35 8.54 -4.33
C GLU A 18 -7.68 8.42 -2.83
N ALA A 19 -7.02 7.49 -2.12
CA ALA A 19 -7.12 7.39 -0.67
C ALA A 19 -6.68 8.69 0.03
N LEU A 20 -5.55 9.27 -0.40
CA LEU A 20 -5.06 10.56 0.09
C LEU A 20 -6.03 11.70 -0.19
N ARG A 21 -6.62 11.75 -1.40
CA ARG A 21 -7.62 12.75 -1.77
C ARG A 21 -8.82 12.69 -0.83
N LEU A 22 -9.38 11.49 -0.62
CA LEU A 22 -10.52 11.28 0.26
C LEU A 22 -10.19 11.62 1.73
N ALA A 23 -9.00 11.25 2.21
CA ALA A 23 -8.56 11.57 3.56
C ALA A 23 -8.48 13.09 3.79
N LYS A 24 -7.88 13.83 2.84
CA LYS A 24 -7.79 15.29 2.89
C LYS A 24 -9.15 15.97 2.81
N GLU A 25 -10.04 15.49 1.93
CA GLU A 25 -11.38 16.06 1.77
C GLU A 25 -12.27 15.90 3.01
N ASN A 26 -12.03 14.85 3.80
CA ASN A 26 -12.82 14.55 4.99
C ASN A 26 -12.09 14.90 6.31
N ASP A 27 -10.93 15.56 6.24
CA ASP A 27 -10.10 15.93 7.39
C ASP A 27 -9.83 14.73 8.33
N VAL A 28 -9.46 13.60 7.72
CA VAL A 28 -9.24 12.34 8.43
C VAL A 28 -7.94 12.41 9.23
N ALA A 29 -8.06 12.27 10.55
CA ALA A 29 -6.91 12.26 11.46
C ALA A 29 -6.26 10.88 11.64
N LEU A 30 -6.94 9.79 11.25
CA LEU A 30 -6.45 8.42 11.43
C LEU A 30 -7.01 7.47 10.37
N CYS A 31 -6.14 6.64 9.78
CA CYS A 31 -6.52 5.58 8.85
C CYS A 31 -6.22 4.20 9.47
N ILE A 32 -7.20 3.29 9.44
CA ILE A 32 -7.02 1.89 9.85
C ILE A 32 -6.70 1.07 8.60
N MET A 33 -5.52 0.47 8.57
CA MET A 33 -4.97 -0.18 7.39
C MET A 33 -4.76 -1.67 7.63
N LYS A 34 -4.89 -2.48 6.57
CA LYS A 34 -4.65 -3.92 6.64
C LYS A 34 -3.15 -4.22 6.52
N GLU A 35 -2.60 -4.82 7.56
CA GLU A 35 -1.19 -5.26 7.63
C GLU A 35 -0.83 -6.29 6.55
N ASP A 36 0.48 -6.48 6.33
CA ASP A 36 1.10 -7.40 5.36
C ASP A 36 0.74 -7.11 3.89
N SER A 37 0.24 -5.92 3.58
CA SER A 37 -0.16 -5.55 2.23
C SER A 37 0.87 -4.62 1.57
N PRO A 38 1.31 -4.87 0.32
CA PRO A 38 2.17 -3.93 -0.41
C PRO A 38 1.50 -2.56 -0.67
N SER A 39 0.18 -2.44 -0.45
CA SER A 39 -0.52 -1.15 -0.48
C SER A 39 -0.78 -0.59 0.92
N CYS A 40 -1.19 -1.43 1.87
CA CYS A 40 -1.78 -0.97 3.14
C CYS A 40 -0.96 -1.36 4.38
N GLY A 41 0.12 -2.12 4.25
CA GLY A 41 0.97 -2.47 5.38
C GLY A 41 1.60 -1.23 5.99
N SER A 42 1.52 -1.07 7.31
CA SER A 42 2.04 0.11 8.01
C SER A 42 3.41 -0.10 8.60
N THR A 43 3.76 -1.34 8.96
CA THR A 43 5.05 -1.70 9.53
C THR A 43 5.73 -2.84 8.79
N HIS A 44 4.92 -3.71 8.17
CA HIS A 44 5.37 -4.90 7.47
C HIS A 44 4.67 -5.03 6.11
N ILE A 45 5.44 -5.44 5.10
CA ILE A 45 4.96 -5.72 3.75
C ILE A 45 5.64 -7.00 3.20
N TYR A 46 5.00 -7.65 2.23
CA TYR A 46 5.67 -8.69 1.45
C TYR A 46 6.80 -8.09 0.60
N ASP A 47 7.91 -8.81 0.50
CA ASP A 47 9.11 -8.42 -0.26
C ASP A 47 8.93 -8.45 -1.79
N GLY A 48 7.78 -8.95 -2.28
CA GLY A 48 7.45 -9.03 -3.70
C GLY A 48 8.10 -10.19 -4.46
N THR A 49 8.80 -11.10 -3.78
CA THR A 49 9.41 -12.30 -4.41
C THR A 49 8.45 -13.48 -4.51
N PHE A 50 7.25 -13.35 -3.93
CA PHE A 50 6.23 -14.41 -3.85
C PHE A 50 6.71 -15.66 -3.08
N THR A 51 7.63 -15.50 -2.14
CA THR A 51 8.10 -16.56 -1.22
C THR A 51 7.52 -16.42 0.18
N ASP A 52 6.37 -15.73 0.33
CA ASP A 52 5.73 -15.39 1.61
C ASP A 52 6.69 -14.72 2.63
N THR A 53 7.69 -13.99 2.12
CA THR A 53 8.67 -13.31 2.94
C THR A 53 8.19 -11.91 3.28
N ILE A 54 8.15 -11.61 4.58
CA ILE A 54 7.74 -10.32 5.13
C ILE A 54 8.99 -9.54 5.54
N ILE A 55 9.00 -8.26 5.19
CA ILE A 55 10.07 -7.32 5.54
C ILE A 55 9.47 -6.11 6.27
N GLU A 56 10.30 -5.44 7.06
CA GLU A 56 9.95 -4.12 7.60
C GLU A 56 9.82 -3.13 6.43
N GLY A 57 8.70 -2.39 6.40
CA GLY A 57 8.40 -1.46 5.32
C GLY A 57 6.94 -0.99 5.36
N GLN A 58 6.64 0.03 4.56
CA GLN A 58 5.29 0.57 4.44
C GLN A 58 4.75 0.32 3.02
N GLY A 59 3.45 0.05 2.94
CA GLY A 59 2.73 -0.05 1.69
C GLY A 59 2.49 1.34 1.10
N LEU A 60 2.36 1.40 -0.23
CA LEU A 60 2.34 2.67 -0.96
C LEU A 60 1.23 3.64 -0.52
N ALA A 61 0.06 3.13 -0.10
CA ALA A 61 -1.01 4.00 0.39
C ALA A 61 -0.70 4.58 1.78
N VAL A 62 0.04 3.86 2.62
CA VAL A 62 0.48 4.36 3.92
C VAL A 62 1.56 5.43 3.76
N GLU A 63 2.48 5.28 2.79
CA GLU A 63 3.50 6.31 2.53
C GLU A 63 2.89 7.65 2.06
N TYR A 64 1.68 7.62 1.49
CA TYR A 64 1.03 8.81 0.93
C TYR A 64 0.13 9.54 1.94
N LEU A 65 -0.36 8.84 2.96
CA LEU A 65 -1.32 9.32 3.97
C LEU A 65 -0.60 9.90 5.19
#